data_AF-A0A6S6STE8-F1
#
_entry.id   AF-A0A6S6STE8-F1
#
_cell.length_a   1.000
_cell.length_b   1.000
_cell.length_c   1.000
_cell.angle_alpha   90.00
_cell.angle_beta   90.00
_cell.angle_gamma   90.00
#
_symmetry.space_group_name_H-M   'P 1'
#
loop_
_entity.id
_entity.type
_entity.pdbx_description
1 polymer ?
#
loop_
_entity_poly.entity_id
_entity_poly.type
_entity_poly.pdbx_seq_one_letter_code
_entity_poly.pdbx_strand_id
1 'polypeptide(L)'
;MKVLHRLYNQFDLKLLYSLKDYFYFFCFLLTVFIVSLSYQYFKYIQLTKYDYHHTTALVLNAYPKTKYQVLKIRLKENIVGYITYRGEENFKNSKISLVLNTKQIDFIDLFKPNFLNSFKIKKLTTYENKVLKYIQNQHSSIKTKEFYSAIYLGTIMPYDLRKDIQKLGISHLVAISGFHLSILGLVLYILFFYLYKSIYKRCFLHRNIYLDSMIFVSLGLFSYILYLGFIPSLFRAFAMLIFGLILFIRNIKIVSFENLFFTALFLLVLFPKLLFSLGFWFSIFGVFYIFLFLKHFKLKSKLLTLVLLNIWIYIMMIPIAHFVFSDFYTLELLSPLFSLGFNIFYPLSMIFHICNIGGILDTLLEIIFVLPSSIYVVDKFNIFYLLYVLFSLLSIFYKLALYLLLAMSMYYIISVFV
;
A
#
# COMPACT_ATOMS: atom_id res chain seq x y z
N MET A 1 -17.79 23.28 7.13
CA MET A 1 -16.86 23.63 8.23
C MET A 1 -17.34 23.08 9.58
N LYS A 2 -18.62 23.21 9.95
CA LYS A 2 -19.17 22.65 11.21
C LYS A 2 -19.01 21.13 11.39
N VAL A 3 -19.08 20.30 10.34
CA VAL A 3 -18.97 18.83 10.47
C VAL A 3 -17.52 18.37 10.70
N LEU A 4 -16.56 18.86 9.92
CA LEU A 4 -15.13 18.54 10.10
C LEU A 4 -14.52 19.22 11.34
N HIS A 5 -14.96 20.42 11.70
CA HIS A 5 -14.54 21.10 12.94
C HIS A 5 -15.17 20.45 14.18
N ARG A 6 -16.42 19.95 14.11
CA ARG A 6 -16.98 19.08 15.16
C ARG A 6 -16.20 17.77 15.25
N LEU A 7 -15.84 17.13 14.14
CA LEU A 7 -15.06 15.87 14.18
C LEU A 7 -13.66 16.05 14.79
N TYR A 8 -13.00 17.21 14.64
CA TYR A 8 -11.70 17.46 15.28
C TYR A 8 -11.80 17.73 16.80
N ASN A 9 -12.94 18.24 17.27
CA ASN A 9 -13.20 18.60 18.68
C ASN A 9 -14.23 17.70 19.40
N GLN A 10 -14.77 16.65 18.75
CA GLN A 10 -15.73 15.71 19.38
C GLN A 10 -15.04 14.50 20.00
N PHE A 11 -13.79 14.24 19.63
CA PHE A 11 -13.04 13.08 20.09
C PHE A 11 -11.97 13.53 21.09
N ASP A 12 -12.36 13.62 22.35
CA ASP A 12 -11.46 13.98 23.46
C ASP A 12 -10.87 12.75 24.16
N LEU A 13 -11.33 11.55 23.80
CA LEU A 13 -10.85 10.35 24.44
C LEU A 13 -9.48 9.92 23.91
N LYS A 14 -8.57 9.65 24.84
CA LYS A 14 -7.29 9.00 24.56
C LYS A 14 -7.50 7.48 24.57
N LEU A 15 -6.62 6.75 23.87
CA LEU A 15 -6.65 5.30 23.89
C LEU A 15 -6.28 4.76 25.28
N LEU A 16 -5.29 5.39 25.93
CA LEU A 16 -4.74 4.99 27.23
C LEU A 16 -4.57 6.24 28.11
N TYR A 17 -4.91 6.14 29.39
CA TYR A 17 -4.87 7.27 30.34
C TYR A 17 -3.84 7.09 31.45
N SER A 18 -3.74 5.88 32.01
CA SER A 18 -2.90 5.59 33.16
C SER A 18 -1.72 4.70 32.80
N LEU A 19 -0.61 4.78 33.55
CA LEU A 19 0.54 3.86 33.39
C LEU A 19 0.13 2.38 33.50
N LYS A 20 -0.90 2.07 34.29
CA LYS A 20 -1.47 0.72 34.38
C LYS A 20 -2.12 0.30 33.06
N ASP A 21 -2.84 1.19 32.39
CA ASP A 21 -3.46 0.92 31.09
C ASP A 21 -2.38 0.62 30.04
N TYR A 22 -1.30 1.40 30.03
CA TYR A 22 -0.13 1.14 29.18
C TYR A 22 0.45 -0.24 29.46
N PHE A 23 0.68 -0.59 30.72
CA PHE A 23 1.20 -1.90 31.09
C PHE A 23 0.30 -3.06 30.62
N TYR A 24 -1.01 -2.99 30.90
CA TYR A 24 -1.95 -4.02 30.45
C TYR A 24 -2.04 -4.12 28.93
N PHE A 25 -2.03 -2.99 28.24
CA PHE A 25 -2.05 -2.95 26.78
C PHE A 25 -0.78 -3.57 26.18
N PHE A 26 0.40 -3.26 26.73
CA PHE A 26 1.65 -3.89 26.32
C PHE A 26 1.69 -5.38 26.62
N CYS A 27 1.18 -5.82 27.79
CA CYS A 27 1.07 -7.25 28.09
C CYS A 27 0.14 -7.96 27.09
N PHE A 28 -0.99 -7.35 26.74
CA PHE A 28 -1.88 -7.86 25.71
C PHE A 28 -1.19 -7.94 24.34
N LEU A 29 -0.46 -6.91 23.94
CA LEU A 29 0.28 -6.94 22.68
C LEU A 29 1.36 -8.02 22.69
N LEU A 30 2.05 -8.22 23.80
CA LEU A 30 3.06 -9.26 23.96
C LEU A 30 2.45 -10.66 23.84
N THR A 31 1.29 -10.92 24.46
CA THR A 31 0.61 -12.21 24.34
C THR A 31 0.16 -12.47 22.90
N VAL A 32 -0.43 -11.47 22.24
CA VAL A 32 -0.81 -11.60 20.82
C VAL A 32 0.42 -11.84 19.95
N PHE A 33 1.56 -11.20 20.25
CA PHE A 33 2.79 -11.38 19.50
C PHE A 33 3.33 -12.80 19.64
N ILE A 34 3.37 -13.33 20.88
CA ILE A 34 3.79 -14.70 21.15
C ILE A 34 2.88 -15.70 20.42
N VAL A 35 1.56 -15.51 20.45
CA VAL A 35 0.61 -16.36 19.73
C VAL A 35 0.83 -16.30 18.22
N SER A 36 0.99 -15.09 17.66
CA SER A 36 1.24 -14.90 16.23
C SER A 36 2.55 -15.56 15.79
N LEU A 37 3.63 -15.35 16.55
CA LEU A 37 4.93 -15.95 16.26
C LEU A 37 4.90 -17.47 16.38
N SER A 38 4.24 -18.00 17.42
CA SER A 38 4.05 -19.44 17.62
C SER A 38 3.29 -20.08 16.47
N TYR A 39 2.25 -19.40 15.96
CA TYR A 39 1.50 -19.87 14.79
C TYR A 39 2.35 -19.91 13.52
N GLN A 40 3.21 -18.90 13.30
CA GLN A 40 4.14 -18.90 12.16
C GLN A 40 5.20 -20.00 12.32
N TYR A 41 5.68 -20.22 13.53
CA TYR A 41 6.64 -21.28 13.82
C TYR A 41 6.05 -22.68 13.63
N PHE A 42 4.79 -22.88 14.02
CA PHE A 42 4.05 -24.11 13.73
C PHE A 42 3.96 -24.38 12.21
N LYS A 43 3.65 -23.36 11.40
CA LYS A 43 3.66 -23.48 9.94
C LYS A 43 5.02 -23.84 9.38
N TYR A 44 6.07 -23.25 9.93
CA TYR A 44 7.44 -23.55 9.55
C TYR A 44 7.75 -25.03 9.80
N ILE A 45 7.50 -25.55 11.00
CA ILE A 45 7.69 -26.97 11.33
C ILE A 45 6.89 -27.87 10.39
N GLN A 46 5.64 -27.51 10.08
CA GLN A 46 4.81 -28.30 9.18
C GLN A 46 5.38 -28.35 7.76
N LEU A 47 5.93 -27.24 7.27
CA LEU A 47 6.56 -27.14 5.95
C LEU A 47 7.88 -27.94 5.90
N THR A 48 8.71 -27.84 6.95
CA THR A 48 10.04 -28.48 7.02
C THR A 48 10.03 -29.89 7.59
N LYS A 49 8.84 -30.45 7.86
CA LYS A 49 8.68 -31.83 8.37
C LYS A 49 9.35 -32.88 7.47
N TYR A 50 9.36 -32.65 6.16
CA TYR A 50 9.99 -33.53 5.18
C TYR A 50 10.93 -32.73 4.28
N ASP A 51 12.05 -33.33 3.89
CA ASP A 51 13.06 -32.77 2.98
C ASP A 51 12.47 -32.27 1.65
N TYR A 52 11.41 -32.94 1.19
CA TYR A 52 10.70 -32.61 -0.03
C TYR A 52 9.21 -32.41 0.25
N HIS A 53 8.72 -31.21 -0.05
CA HIS A 53 7.32 -30.85 0.17
C HIS A 53 6.62 -30.57 -1.16
N HIS A 54 5.65 -31.41 -1.52
CA HIS A 54 4.81 -31.20 -2.71
C HIS A 54 3.73 -30.17 -2.39
N THR A 55 3.68 -29.07 -3.15
CA THR A 55 2.68 -28.02 -2.96
C THR A 55 2.25 -27.41 -4.28
N THR A 56 1.19 -26.60 -4.22
CA THR A 56 0.73 -25.81 -5.35
C THR A 56 1.02 -24.35 -5.11
N ALA A 57 1.37 -23.62 -6.16
CA ALA A 57 1.64 -22.20 -6.10
C ALA A 57 0.86 -21.43 -7.16
N LEU A 58 0.50 -20.20 -6.83
CA LEU A 58 0.03 -19.21 -7.80
C LEU A 58 1.23 -18.43 -8.32
N VAL A 59 1.37 -18.36 -9.63
CA VAL A 59 2.41 -17.55 -10.26
C VAL A 59 1.95 -16.11 -10.29
N LEU A 60 2.57 -15.28 -9.44
CA LEU A 60 2.30 -13.85 -9.36
C LEU A 60 2.94 -13.11 -10.53
N ASN A 61 4.17 -13.47 -10.90
CA ASN A 61 4.85 -12.90 -12.07
C ASN A 61 5.91 -13.85 -12.64
N ALA A 62 6.28 -13.63 -13.90
CA ALA A 62 7.37 -14.29 -14.58
C ALA A 62 8.35 -13.25 -15.15
N TYR A 63 9.63 -13.35 -14.79
CA TYR A 63 10.70 -12.51 -15.31
C TYR A 63 11.55 -13.34 -16.28
N PRO A 64 11.38 -13.16 -17.60
CA PRO A 64 12.22 -13.86 -18.56
C PRO A 64 13.68 -13.39 -18.45
N LYS A 65 14.61 -14.34 -18.46
CA LYS A 65 16.05 -14.14 -18.65
C LYS A 65 16.49 -14.94 -19.87
N THR A 66 17.72 -14.74 -20.32
CA THR A 66 18.25 -15.35 -21.56
C THR A 66 18.21 -16.88 -21.59
N LYS A 67 18.42 -17.56 -20.45
CA LYS A 67 18.49 -19.03 -20.36
C LYS A 67 17.47 -19.68 -19.40
N TYR A 68 16.74 -18.87 -18.65
CA TYR A 68 15.77 -19.32 -17.65
C TYR A 68 14.77 -18.20 -17.39
N GLN A 69 13.70 -18.50 -16.67
CA GLN A 69 12.77 -17.49 -16.16
C GLN A 69 12.72 -17.57 -14.63
N VAL A 70 12.63 -16.40 -13.99
CA VAL A 70 12.41 -16.31 -12.55
C VAL A 70 10.92 -16.12 -12.32
N LEU A 71 10.28 -17.04 -11.61
CA LEU A 71 8.88 -16.95 -11.26
C LEU A 71 8.76 -16.44 -9.83
N LYS A 72 7.99 -15.36 -9.64
CA LYS A 72 7.54 -14.95 -8.31
C LYS A 72 6.27 -15.71 -8.01
N ILE A 73 6.28 -16.51 -6.96
CA ILE A 73 5.18 -17.42 -6.64
C ILE A 73 4.64 -17.16 -5.24
N ARG A 74 3.35 -17.47 -5.05
CA ARG A 74 2.73 -17.60 -3.73
C ARG A 74 2.31 -19.04 -3.52
N LEU A 75 2.93 -19.69 -2.56
CA LEU A 75 2.61 -21.05 -2.14
C LEU A 75 1.23 -21.10 -1.45
N LYS A 76 0.59 -22.27 -1.42
CA LYS A 76 -0.70 -22.48 -0.73
C LYS A 76 -0.61 -22.11 0.75
N GLU A 77 0.56 -22.28 1.35
CA GLU A 77 0.92 -21.96 2.73
C GLU A 77 1.05 -20.44 2.96
N ASN A 78 0.78 -19.62 1.93
CA ASN A 78 0.87 -18.15 1.90
C ASN A 78 2.30 -17.60 2.04
N ILE A 79 3.28 -18.43 1.72
CA ILE A 79 4.69 -18.03 1.59
C ILE A 79 4.90 -17.49 0.18
N VAL A 80 5.61 -16.37 0.08
CA VAL A 80 5.93 -15.74 -1.21
C VAL A 80 7.42 -15.89 -1.41
N GLY A 81 7.82 -16.39 -2.58
CA GLY A 81 9.23 -16.61 -2.90
C GLY A 81 9.49 -16.54 -4.40
N TYR A 82 10.74 -16.71 -4.76
CA TYR A 82 11.22 -16.75 -6.14
C TYR A 82 11.71 -18.15 -6.48
N ILE A 83 11.32 -18.67 -7.63
CA ILE A 83 11.84 -19.95 -8.15
C ILE A 83 12.41 -19.73 -9.55
N THR A 84 13.36 -20.58 -9.92
CA THR A 84 13.95 -20.58 -11.27
C THR A 84 13.35 -21.72 -12.08
N TYR A 85 12.87 -21.43 -13.29
CA TYR A 85 12.41 -22.42 -14.25
C TYR A 85 13.23 -22.33 -15.54
N ARG A 86 13.73 -23.47 -16.02
CA ARG A 86 14.50 -23.58 -17.26
C ARG A 86 13.59 -24.19 -18.33
N GLY A 87 12.87 -23.34 -19.03
CA GLY A 87 11.98 -23.72 -20.13
C GLY A 87 11.16 -22.53 -20.63
N GLU A 88 10.48 -22.73 -21.75
CA GLU A 88 9.79 -21.67 -22.50
C GLU A 88 8.31 -21.50 -22.15
N GLU A 89 7.77 -22.35 -21.27
CA GLU A 89 6.36 -22.28 -20.89
C GLU A 89 5.97 -20.92 -20.29
N ASN A 90 4.84 -20.37 -20.74
CA ASN A 90 4.29 -19.14 -20.17
C ASN A 90 3.43 -19.45 -18.94
N PHE A 91 3.91 -19.03 -17.78
CA PHE A 91 3.25 -19.21 -16.49
C PHE A 91 2.41 -18.01 -16.02
N LYS A 92 2.25 -16.94 -16.82
CA LYS A 92 1.40 -15.80 -16.43
C LYS A 92 -0.01 -16.27 -16.05
N ASN A 93 -0.51 -15.80 -14.91
CA ASN A 93 -1.84 -16.12 -14.35
C ASN A 93 -2.13 -17.63 -14.23
N SER A 94 -1.10 -18.43 -13.96
CA SER A 94 -1.24 -19.88 -13.83
C SER A 94 -1.06 -20.38 -12.40
N LYS A 95 -1.73 -21.49 -12.11
CA LYS A 95 -1.44 -22.33 -10.95
C LYS A 95 -0.45 -23.40 -11.37
N ILE A 96 0.57 -23.61 -10.57
CA ILE A 96 1.60 -24.61 -10.79
C ILE A 96 1.65 -25.59 -9.62
N SER A 97 2.00 -26.84 -9.90
CA SER A 97 2.47 -27.80 -8.89
C SER A 97 3.98 -27.83 -8.90
N LEU A 98 4.60 -27.96 -7.74
CA LEU A 98 6.05 -28.03 -7.60
C LEU A 98 6.43 -28.82 -6.35
N VAL A 99 7.65 -29.34 -6.34
CA VAL A 99 8.27 -29.94 -5.17
C VAL A 99 9.32 -28.98 -4.64
N LEU A 100 9.18 -28.55 -3.38
CA LEU A 100 10.16 -27.71 -2.69
C LEU A 100 11.20 -28.58 -2.00
N ASN A 101 12.46 -28.17 -2.06
CA ASN A 101 13.49 -28.64 -1.14
C ASN A 101 13.47 -27.75 0.10
N THR A 102 13.08 -28.33 1.23
CA THR A 102 12.81 -27.59 2.48
C THR A 102 14.04 -27.47 3.37
N LYS A 103 15.13 -28.20 3.10
CA LYS A 103 16.37 -28.16 3.90
C LYS A 103 17.02 -26.79 3.98
N GLN A 104 16.78 -25.95 2.98
CA GLN A 104 17.36 -24.62 2.87
C GLN A 104 16.37 -23.51 3.23
N ILE A 105 15.19 -23.87 3.74
CA ILE A 105 14.18 -22.90 4.16
C ILE A 105 14.39 -22.65 5.65
N ASP A 106 14.77 -21.43 6.00
CA ASP A 106 14.85 -20.97 7.37
C ASP A 106 13.52 -20.36 7.84
N PHE A 107 13.33 -20.25 9.15
CA PHE A 107 12.13 -19.62 9.72
C PHE A 107 11.93 -18.17 9.22
N ILE A 108 13.02 -17.44 9.00
CA ILE A 108 13.00 -16.05 8.53
C ILE A 108 12.43 -15.95 7.10
N ASP A 109 12.53 -17.00 6.30
CA ASP A 109 12.05 -17.04 4.91
C ASP A 109 10.51 -17.01 4.81
N LEU A 110 9.80 -17.34 5.89
CA LEU A 110 8.35 -17.15 5.93
C LEU A 110 7.98 -15.66 5.92
N PHE A 111 8.84 -14.81 6.49
CA PHE A 111 8.63 -13.38 6.60
C PHE A 111 9.17 -12.61 5.41
N LYS A 112 10.28 -13.04 4.79
CA LYS A 112 10.89 -12.32 3.66
C LYS A 112 10.85 -13.14 2.37
N PRO A 113 10.50 -12.54 1.21
CA PRO A 113 10.58 -13.24 -0.06
C PRO A 113 12.02 -13.61 -0.41
N ASN A 114 12.31 -14.90 -0.43
CA ASN A 114 13.63 -15.45 -0.77
C ASN A 114 13.55 -16.42 -1.96
N PHE A 115 14.71 -16.80 -2.50
CA PHE A 115 14.78 -17.82 -3.54
C PHE A 115 14.56 -19.19 -2.93
N LEU A 116 13.64 -19.95 -3.49
CA LEU A 116 13.26 -21.29 -3.05
C LEU A 116 13.76 -22.31 -4.06
N ASN A 117 14.42 -23.35 -3.57
CA ASN A 117 14.82 -24.47 -4.41
C ASN A 117 13.60 -25.35 -4.71
N SER A 118 13.30 -25.50 -5.99
CA SER A 118 12.12 -26.23 -6.46
C SER A 118 12.42 -27.08 -7.69
N PHE A 119 11.70 -28.18 -7.81
CA PHE A 119 11.82 -29.15 -8.90
C PHE A 119 10.42 -29.63 -9.34
N LYS A 120 10.36 -30.30 -10.49
CA LYS A 120 9.13 -30.87 -11.06
C LYS A 120 7.99 -29.85 -11.15
N ILE A 121 8.31 -28.67 -11.69
CA ILE A 121 7.33 -27.59 -11.91
C ILE A 121 6.41 -28.01 -13.05
N LYS A 122 5.11 -28.07 -12.79
CA LYS A 122 4.09 -28.43 -13.79
C LYS A 122 2.95 -27.43 -13.76
N LYS A 123 2.54 -26.93 -14.93
CA LYS A 123 1.37 -26.05 -15.06
C LYS A 123 0.10 -26.87 -14.85
N LEU A 124 -0.77 -26.41 -13.95
CA LEU A 124 -2.05 -27.07 -13.63
C LEU A 124 -3.20 -26.42 -14.41
N THR A 125 -3.44 -25.14 -14.14
CA THR A 125 -4.55 -24.38 -14.72
C THR A 125 -4.12 -22.96 -15.02
N THR A 126 -4.67 -22.37 -16.08
CA THR A 126 -4.55 -20.94 -16.36
C THR A 126 -5.88 -20.30 -15.96
N TYR A 127 -5.85 -19.30 -15.07
CA TYR A 127 -7.06 -18.60 -14.69
C TYR A 127 -7.36 -17.51 -15.72
N GLU A 128 -8.47 -17.65 -16.43
CA GLU A 128 -9.00 -16.56 -17.23
C GLU A 128 -9.74 -15.57 -16.34
N ASN A 129 -9.11 -14.43 -16.09
CA ASN A 129 -9.77 -13.34 -15.39
C ASN A 129 -10.64 -12.55 -16.40
N LYS A 130 -11.96 -12.75 -16.36
CA LYS A 130 -12.93 -12.05 -17.21
C LYS A 130 -12.83 -10.52 -17.08
N VAL A 131 -12.59 -10.02 -15.86
CA VAL A 131 -12.44 -8.57 -15.60
C VAL A 131 -11.15 -8.05 -16.23
N LEU A 132 -10.06 -8.82 -16.16
CA LEU A 132 -8.81 -8.48 -16.82
C LEU A 132 -8.99 -8.37 -18.34
N LYS A 133 -9.65 -9.37 -18.98
CA LYS A 133 -9.95 -9.32 -20.41
C LYS A 133 -10.85 -8.13 -20.76
N TYR A 134 -11.88 -7.86 -19.94
CA TYR A 134 -12.77 -6.71 -20.13
C TYR A 134 -12.01 -5.38 -20.14
N ILE A 135 -11.09 -5.17 -19.20
CA ILE A 135 -10.24 -3.97 -19.16
C ILE A 135 -9.33 -3.94 -20.40
N GLN A 136 -8.61 -5.03 -20.67
CA GLN A 136 -7.64 -5.08 -21.77
C GLN A 136 -8.27 -4.88 -23.16
N ASN A 137 -9.52 -5.26 -23.35
CA ASN A 137 -10.24 -5.09 -24.62
C ASN A 137 -10.63 -3.63 -24.91
N GLN A 138 -10.58 -2.73 -23.91
CA GLN A 138 -10.90 -1.31 -24.08
C GLN A 138 -9.68 -0.47 -24.49
N HIS A 139 -8.51 -1.09 -24.67
CA HIS A 139 -7.24 -0.40 -24.96
C HIS A 139 -6.57 -0.99 -26.20
N SER A 140 -5.81 -0.16 -26.90
CA SER A 140 -5.02 -0.57 -28.07
C SER A 140 -3.61 -0.99 -27.68
N SER A 141 -2.87 -0.11 -26.97
CA SER A 141 -1.45 -0.32 -26.69
C SER A 141 -1.19 -1.28 -25.53
N ILE A 142 -0.05 -1.98 -25.60
CA ILE A 142 0.33 -2.94 -24.56
C ILE A 142 0.55 -2.24 -23.21
N LYS A 143 1.08 -1.00 -23.24
CA LYS A 143 1.42 -0.24 -22.03
C LYS A 143 0.16 0.21 -21.29
N THR A 144 -0.86 0.73 -21.99
CA THR A 144 -2.11 1.15 -21.33
C THR A 144 -2.87 -0.05 -20.78
N LYS A 145 -2.92 -1.17 -21.51
CA LYS A 145 -3.47 -2.45 -21.01
C LYS A 145 -2.84 -2.86 -19.68
N GLU A 146 -1.51 -2.88 -19.60
CA GLU A 146 -0.79 -3.27 -18.39
C GLU A 146 -0.94 -2.23 -17.28
N PHE A 147 -0.98 -0.93 -17.61
CA PHE A 147 -1.21 0.15 -16.64
C PHE A 147 -2.59 0.04 -15.97
N TYR A 148 -3.67 -0.06 -16.75
CA TYR A 148 -5.02 -0.18 -16.20
C TYR A 148 -5.23 -1.50 -15.45
N SER A 149 -4.64 -2.59 -15.95
CA SER A 149 -4.60 -3.87 -15.24
C SER A 149 -3.87 -3.73 -13.89
N ALA A 150 -2.85 -2.89 -13.80
CA ALA A 150 -2.10 -2.68 -12.56
C ALA A 150 -2.89 -1.84 -11.55
N ILE A 151 -3.47 -0.70 -11.96
CA ILE A 151 -4.18 0.20 -11.02
C ILE A 151 -5.53 -0.38 -10.53
N TYR A 152 -6.21 -1.21 -11.31
CA TYR A 152 -7.50 -1.79 -10.91
C TYR A 152 -7.38 -3.17 -10.27
N LEU A 153 -6.48 -4.01 -10.78
CA LEU A 153 -6.37 -5.41 -10.38
C LEU A 153 -5.04 -5.75 -9.67
N GLY A 154 -4.09 -4.82 -9.61
CA GLY A 154 -2.84 -4.99 -8.88
C GLY A 154 -1.92 -6.00 -9.56
N THR A 155 -2.09 -6.16 -10.87
CA THR A 155 -1.19 -6.96 -11.69
C THR A 155 0.22 -6.38 -11.66
N ILE A 156 1.21 -7.25 -11.80
CA ILE A 156 2.60 -6.83 -11.69
C ILE A 156 3.04 -6.21 -13.01
N MET A 157 3.40 -4.94 -12.96
CA MET A 157 3.81 -4.19 -14.15
C MET A 157 5.13 -4.70 -14.75
N PRO A 158 5.24 -4.73 -16.09
CA PRO A 158 6.50 -5.03 -16.78
C PRO A 158 7.57 -3.99 -16.47
N TYR A 159 8.84 -4.36 -16.68
CA TYR A 159 9.98 -3.53 -16.30
C TYR A 159 9.94 -2.14 -16.94
N ASP A 160 9.63 -2.06 -18.25
CA ASP A 160 9.64 -0.79 -18.98
C ASP A 160 8.58 0.18 -18.46
N LEU A 161 7.35 -0.30 -18.24
CA LEU A 161 6.27 0.50 -17.67
C LEU A 161 6.62 0.96 -16.23
N ARG A 162 7.22 0.08 -15.42
CA ARG A 162 7.69 0.48 -14.07
C ARG A 162 8.73 1.58 -14.12
N LYS A 163 9.68 1.50 -15.06
CA LYS A 163 10.70 2.53 -15.25
C LYS A 163 10.05 3.86 -15.67
N ASP A 164 9.08 3.81 -16.58
CA ASP A 164 8.35 5.01 -17.01
C ASP A 164 7.57 5.65 -15.84
N ILE A 165 6.90 4.86 -15.01
CA ILE A 165 6.20 5.37 -13.82
C ILE A 165 7.17 5.87 -12.74
N GLN A 166 8.31 5.23 -12.58
CA GLN A 166 9.36 5.66 -11.65
C GLN A 166 9.89 7.04 -12.05
N LYS A 167 10.10 7.31 -13.35
CA LYS A 167 10.50 8.63 -13.85
C LYS A 167 9.57 9.75 -13.37
N LEU A 168 8.26 9.47 -13.35
CA LEU A 168 7.24 10.42 -12.93
C LEU A 168 7.20 10.67 -11.41
N GLY A 169 7.88 9.85 -10.60
CA GLY A 169 7.81 9.94 -9.13
C GLY A 169 6.48 9.46 -8.53
N ILE A 170 5.64 8.75 -9.29
CA ILE A 170 4.29 8.33 -8.86
C ILE A 170 4.14 6.81 -8.68
N SER A 171 5.25 6.08 -8.53
CA SER A 171 5.23 4.62 -8.31
C SER A 171 4.34 4.19 -7.14
N HIS A 172 4.28 5.02 -6.09
CA HIS A 172 3.45 4.79 -4.91
C HIS A 172 1.95 4.98 -5.16
N LEU A 173 1.59 5.78 -6.18
CA LEU A 173 0.20 5.94 -6.61
C LEU A 173 -0.20 4.74 -7.47
N VAL A 174 0.56 4.41 -8.50
CA VAL A 174 0.17 3.37 -9.47
C VAL A 174 0.15 1.97 -8.86
N ALA A 175 1.04 1.69 -7.91
CA ALA A 175 0.92 0.46 -7.12
C ALA A 175 -0.34 0.52 -6.26
N ILE A 176 -1.28 -0.42 -6.42
CA ILE A 176 -2.53 -0.39 -5.66
C ILE A 176 -2.23 -0.24 -4.16
N SER A 177 -2.78 0.83 -3.60
CA SER A 177 -2.43 1.37 -2.29
C SER A 177 -3.69 1.70 -1.49
N GLY A 178 -3.50 2.20 -0.26
CA GLY A 178 -4.61 2.66 0.58
C GLY A 178 -5.40 3.82 -0.03
N PHE A 179 -4.79 4.57 -0.94
CA PHE A 179 -5.47 5.60 -1.73
C PHE A 179 -6.58 5.01 -2.61
N HIS A 180 -6.28 3.93 -3.35
CA HIS A 180 -7.24 3.23 -4.20
C HIS A 180 -8.41 2.70 -3.36
N LEU A 181 -8.07 2.11 -2.21
CA LEU A 181 -9.05 1.60 -1.24
C LEU A 181 -9.94 2.72 -0.69
N SER A 182 -9.38 3.91 -0.44
CA SER A 182 -10.13 5.06 0.08
C SER A 182 -11.10 5.65 -0.95
N ILE A 183 -10.68 5.77 -2.22
CA ILE A 183 -11.58 6.19 -3.30
C ILE A 183 -12.68 5.16 -3.51
N LEU A 184 -12.33 3.88 -3.62
CA LEU A 184 -13.32 2.82 -3.76
C LEU A 184 -14.28 2.80 -2.56
N GLY A 185 -13.75 2.97 -1.35
CA GLY A 185 -14.53 3.07 -0.12
C GLY A 185 -15.50 4.25 -0.14
N LEU A 186 -15.08 5.41 -0.64
CA LEU A 186 -15.94 6.59 -0.81
C LEU A 186 -17.08 6.30 -1.80
N VAL A 187 -16.78 5.71 -2.95
CA VAL A 187 -17.77 5.37 -3.98
C VAL A 187 -18.78 4.35 -3.44
N LEU A 188 -18.29 3.28 -2.80
CA LEU A 188 -19.13 2.28 -2.14
C LEU A 188 -19.96 2.89 -1.02
N TYR A 189 -19.40 3.82 -0.25
CA TYR A 189 -20.11 4.50 0.82
C TYR A 189 -21.28 5.32 0.27
N ILE A 190 -21.04 6.10 -0.78
CA ILE A 190 -22.10 6.85 -1.46
C ILE A 190 -23.19 5.89 -1.93
N LEU A 191 -22.81 4.83 -2.66
CA LEU A 191 -23.74 3.84 -3.17
C LEU A 191 -24.58 3.19 -2.06
N PHE A 192 -23.94 2.60 -1.05
CA PHE A 192 -24.62 1.92 0.05
C PHE A 192 -25.43 2.88 0.90
N PHE A 193 -24.94 4.09 1.18
CA PHE A 193 -25.70 5.07 1.95
C PHE A 193 -27.02 5.41 1.27
N TYR A 194 -27.02 5.69 -0.04
CA TYR A 194 -28.26 6.02 -0.75
C TYR A 194 -29.22 4.82 -0.88
N LEU A 195 -28.71 3.62 -1.16
CA LEU A 195 -29.53 2.41 -1.23
C LEU A 195 -30.11 2.04 0.15
N TYR A 196 -29.29 2.10 1.20
CA TYR A 196 -29.69 1.73 2.55
C TYR A 196 -30.60 2.78 3.19
N LYS A 197 -30.48 4.06 2.87
CA LYS A 197 -31.31 5.14 3.42
C LYS A 197 -32.81 4.89 3.27
N SER A 198 -33.23 4.32 2.14
CA SER A 198 -34.64 3.99 1.89
C SER A 198 -35.14 2.86 2.80
N ILE A 199 -34.32 1.84 3.04
CA ILE A 199 -34.64 0.69 3.90
C ILE A 199 -34.57 1.10 5.38
N TYR A 200 -33.53 1.84 5.76
CA TYR A 200 -33.30 2.36 7.10
C TYR A 200 -34.51 3.15 7.63
N LYS A 201 -35.05 4.06 6.81
CA LYS A 201 -36.24 4.87 7.17
C LYS A 201 -37.48 4.04 7.47
N ARG A 202 -37.58 2.82 6.93
CA ARG A 202 -38.73 1.94 7.10
C ARG A 202 -38.56 0.94 8.24
N CYS A 203 -37.34 0.42 8.46
CA CYS A 203 -37.14 -0.75 9.32
C CYS A 203 -36.19 -0.53 10.52
N PHE A 204 -35.31 0.47 10.51
CA PHE A 204 -34.17 0.53 11.45
C PHE A 204 -33.93 1.92 12.06
N LEU A 205 -34.99 2.66 12.39
CA LEU A 205 -34.90 4.04 12.89
C LEU A 205 -34.02 4.24 14.14
N HIS A 206 -33.79 3.17 14.92
CA HIS A 206 -33.03 3.18 16.17
C HIS A 206 -31.51 3.02 15.99
N ARG A 207 -31.02 2.66 14.78
CA ARG A 207 -29.59 2.42 14.52
C ARG A 207 -28.92 3.67 13.95
N ASN A 208 -27.59 3.71 13.93
CA ASN A 208 -26.88 4.78 13.26
C ASN A 208 -26.61 4.42 11.79
N ILE A 209 -27.35 5.04 10.86
CA ILE A 209 -27.21 4.84 9.41
C ILE A 209 -25.76 4.97 8.92
N TYR A 210 -24.98 5.88 9.52
CA TYR A 210 -23.59 6.12 9.12
C TYR A 210 -22.69 4.95 9.49
N LEU A 211 -22.86 4.38 10.69
CA LEU A 211 -22.11 3.21 11.13
C LEU A 211 -22.48 1.97 10.32
N ASP A 212 -23.77 1.75 10.07
CA ASP A 212 -24.24 0.62 9.28
C ASP A 212 -23.67 0.69 7.85
N SER A 213 -23.69 1.89 7.25
CA SER A 213 -23.08 2.12 5.94
C SER A 213 -21.57 1.85 5.93
N MET A 214 -20.84 2.27 6.97
CA MET A 214 -19.40 1.96 7.10
C MET A 214 -19.11 0.47 7.24
N ILE A 215 -19.98 -0.30 7.92
CA ILE A 215 -19.86 -1.75 8.02
C ILE A 215 -20.06 -2.40 6.64
N PHE A 216 -21.11 -2.01 5.89
CA PHE A 216 -21.34 -2.52 4.53
C PHE A 216 -20.19 -2.18 3.58
N VAL A 217 -19.66 -0.96 3.66
CA VAL A 217 -18.47 -0.56 2.90
C VAL A 217 -17.28 -1.43 3.27
N SER A 218 -17.04 -1.67 4.56
CA SER A 218 -15.94 -2.52 5.02
C SER A 218 -16.07 -3.95 4.50
N LEU A 219 -17.28 -4.51 4.47
CA LEU A 219 -17.56 -5.82 3.88
C LEU A 219 -17.31 -5.84 2.35
N GLY A 220 -17.73 -4.80 1.64
CA GLY A 220 -17.48 -4.67 0.19
C GLY A 220 -16.00 -4.49 -0.16
N LEU A 221 -15.26 -3.74 0.66
CA LEU A 221 -13.80 -3.62 0.51
C LEU A 221 -13.09 -4.94 0.85
N PHE A 222 -13.58 -5.68 1.85
CA PHE A 222 -13.03 -6.99 2.19
C PHE A 222 -13.23 -8.00 1.05
N SER A 223 -14.41 -8.03 0.42
CA SER A 223 -14.66 -8.90 -0.74
C SER A 223 -13.77 -8.54 -1.94
N TYR A 224 -13.50 -7.25 -2.16
CA TYR A 224 -12.53 -6.80 -3.16
C TYR A 224 -11.10 -7.30 -2.86
N ILE A 225 -10.65 -7.24 -1.60
CA ILE A 225 -9.33 -7.74 -1.21
C ILE A 225 -9.23 -9.26 -1.36
N LEU A 226 -10.30 -9.98 -1.03
CA LEU A 226 -10.39 -11.43 -1.27
C LEU A 226 -10.25 -11.76 -2.75
N TYR A 227 -10.94 -11.01 -3.62
CA TYR A 227 -10.87 -11.18 -5.06
C TYR A 227 -9.46 -10.94 -5.62
N LEU A 228 -8.75 -9.91 -5.13
CA LEU A 228 -7.37 -9.62 -5.53
C LEU A 228 -6.33 -10.56 -4.88
N GLY A 229 -6.74 -11.44 -3.97
CA GLY A 229 -5.86 -12.37 -3.30
C GLY A 229 -4.90 -11.69 -2.33
N PHE A 230 -5.40 -10.81 -1.45
CA PHE A 230 -4.63 -10.22 -0.34
C PHE A 230 -3.31 -9.57 -0.77
N ILE A 231 -3.39 -8.60 -1.68
CA ILE A 231 -2.23 -7.75 -2.00
C ILE A 231 -1.77 -7.06 -0.70
N PRO A 232 -0.48 -7.17 -0.30
CA PRO A 232 -0.03 -6.72 1.02
C PRO A 232 -0.31 -5.23 1.32
N SER A 233 -0.18 -4.35 0.32
CA SER A 233 -0.44 -2.92 0.47
C SER A 233 -1.91 -2.62 0.80
N LEU A 234 -2.84 -3.21 0.06
CA LEU A 234 -4.29 -3.12 0.27
C LEU A 234 -4.70 -3.68 1.63
N PHE A 235 -4.20 -4.85 1.99
CA PHE A 235 -4.58 -5.51 3.23
C PHE A 235 -4.23 -4.66 4.47
N ARG A 236 -3.05 -4.02 4.47
CA ARG A 236 -2.66 -3.11 5.56
C ARG A 236 -3.53 -1.86 5.61
N ALA A 237 -3.82 -1.27 4.45
CA ALA A 237 -4.70 -0.10 4.38
C ALA A 237 -6.11 -0.44 4.91
N PHE A 238 -6.61 -1.62 4.59
CA PHE A 238 -7.87 -2.12 5.14
C PHE A 238 -7.80 -2.37 6.64
N ALA A 239 -6.72 -2.98 7.14
CA ALA A 239 -6.53 -3.18 8.57
C ALA A 239 -6.45 -1.84 9.33
N MET A 240 -5.77 -0.83 8.77
CA MET A 240 -5.76 0.54 9.30
C MET A 240 -7.16 1.19 9.25
N LEU A 241 -7.96 0.93 8.21
CA LEU A 241 -9.35 1.38 8.10
C LEU A 241 -10.22 0.77 9.21
N ILE A 242 -10.13 -0.54 9.43
CA ILE A 242 -10.88 -1.24 10.48
C ILE A 242 -10.47 -0.72 11.86
N PHE A 243 -9.16 -0.54 12.10
CA PHE A 243 -8.68 0.02 13.36
C PHE A 243 -9.20 1.46 13.55
N GLY A 244 -9.14 2.29 12.51
CA GLY A 244 -9.71 3.64 12.52
C GLY A 244 -11.22 3.65 12.78
N LEU A 245 -11.97 2.69 12.24
CA LEU A 245 -13.40 2.53 12.49
C LEU A 245 -13.68 2.16 13.96
N ILE A 246 -12.86 1.29 14.56
CA ILE A 246 -12.96 0.94 15.99
C ILE A 246 -12.73 2.19 16.84
N LEU A 247 -11.68 2.97 16.56
CA LEU A 247 -11.41 4.22 17.26
C LEU A 247 -12.57 5.21 17.10
N PHE A 248 -13.12 5.33 15.89
CA PHE A 248 -14.27 6.19 15.59
C PHE A 248 -15.51 5.80 16.41
N ILE A 249 -15.89 4.52 16.42
CA ILE A 249 -17.03 4.00 17.21
C ILE A 249 -16.82 4.26 18.71
N ARG A 250 -15.57 4.20 19.16
CA ARG A 250 -15.20 4.44 20.56
C ARG A 250 -15.06 5.91 20.94
N ASN A 251 -15.28 6.83 20.01
CA ASN A 251 -15.03 8.26 20.17
C ASN A 251 -13.58 8.63 20.55
N ILE A 252 -12.61 7.82 20.14
CA ILE A 252 -11.18 8.06 20.36
C ILE A 252 -10.63 8.91 19.22
N LYS A 253 -9.72 9.84 19.55
CA LYS A 253 -9.12 10.77 18.58
C LYS A 253 -8.31 10.05 17.51
N ILE A 254 -8.82 9.95 16.28
CA ILE A 254 -8.13 9.24 15.18
C ILE A 254 -6.80 9.91 14.80
N VAL A 255 -6.76 11.24 14.70
CA VAL A 255 -5.56 11.99 14.28
C VAL A 255 -4.69 12.26 15.51
N SER A 256 -3.89 11.28 15.89
CA SER A 256 -2.87 11.41 16.94
C SER A 256 -1.63 10.58 16.63
N PHE A 257 -0.45 11.10 16.98
CA PHE A 257 0.81 10.37 16.80
C PHE A 257 0.87 9.10 17.67
N GLU A 258 0.27 9.15 18.87
CA GLU A 258 0.11 7.98 19.75
C GLU A 258 -0.69 6.87 19.07
N ASN A 259 -1.85 7.19 18.47
CA ASN A 259 -2.66 6.17 17.80
C ASN A 259 -1.99 5.65 16.54
N LEU A 260 -1.23 6.46 15.81
CA LEU A 260 -0.41 5.97 14.68
C LEU A 260 0.62 4.95 15.16
N PHE A 261 1.33 5.24 16.25
CA PHE A 261 2.28 4.31 16.86
C PHE A 261 1.60 3.01 17.29
N PHE A 262 0.47 3.08 18.00
CA PHE A 262 -0.25 1.87 18.43
C PHE A 262 -0.84 1.09 17.26
N THR A 263 -1.31 1.76 16.22
CA THR A 263 -1.77 1.09 14.99
C THR A 263 -0.62 0.33 14.34
N ALA A 264 0.55 0.96 14.21
CA ALA A 264 1.73 0.31 13.64
C ALA A 264 2.18 -0.89 14.49
N LEU A 265 2.24 -0.73 15.81
CA LEU A 265 2.62 -1.79 16.75
C LEU A 265 1.64 -2.95 16.71
N PHE A 266 0.34 -2.68 16.76
CA PHE A 266 -0.70 -3.71 16.67
C PHE A 266 -0.63 -4.50 15.36
N LEU A 267 -0.38 -3.83 14.23
CA LEU A 267 -0.19 -4.50 12.93
C LEU A 267 1.07 -5.36 12.89
N LEU A 268 2.18 -4.91 13.46
CA LEU A 268 3.42 -5.69 13.55
C LEU A 268 3.23 -6.94 14.41
N VAL A 269 2.51 -6.80 15.52
CA VAL A 269 2.19 -7.89 16.45
C VAL A 269 1.31 -8.95 15.78
N LEU A 270 0.28 -8.53 15.04
CA LEU A 270 -0.58 -9.45 14.28
C LEU A 270 0.15 -10.08 13.08
N PHE A 271 0.97 -9.31 12.37
CA PHE A 271 1.63 -9.72 11.15
C PHE A 271 3.13 -9.38 11.19
N PRO A 272 3.97 -10.21 11.84
CA PRO A 272 5.41 -9.94 11.99
C PRO A 272 6.15 -9.72 10.65
N LYS A 273 5.64 -10.33 9.58
CA LYS A 273 6.08 -10.13 8.19
C LYS A 273 6.15 -8.66 7.75
N LEU A 274 5.31 -7.79 8.34
CA LEU A 274 5.25 -6.38 7.99
C LEU A 274 6.54 -5.62 8.34
N LEU A 275 7.32 -6.12 9.31
CA LEU A 275 8.60 -5.53 9.68
C LEU A 275 9.58 -5.48 8.49
N PHE A 276 9.60 -6.52 7.66
CA PHE A 276 10.46 -6.63 6.48
C PHE A 276 9.86 -6.00 5.23
N SER A 277 8.66 -5.42 5.32
CA SER A 277 7.99 -4.81 4.20
C SER A 277 8.30 -3.32 4.13
N LEU A 278 9.12 -2.91 3.17
CA LEU A 278 9.39 -1.50 2.86
C LEU A 278 8.11 -0.67 2.76
N GLY A 279 7.10 -1.15 2.01
CA GLY A 279 5.85 -0.41 1.83
C GLY A 279 5.07 -0.13 3.12
N PHE A 280 5.36 -0.84 4.23
CA PHE A 280 4.67 -0.63 5.51
C PHE A 280 5.24 0.62 6.17
N TRP A 281 6.57 0.70 6.23
CA TRP A 281 7.30 1.87 6.69
C TRP A 281 6.98 3.12 5.86
N PHE A 282 6.97 3.01 4.53
CA PHE A 282 6.54 4.12 3.66
C PHE A 282 5.12 4.61 3.99
N SER A 283 4.19 3.69 4.30
CA SER A 283 2.83 4.08 4.71
C SER A 283 2.82 4.81 6.06
N ILE A 284 3.61 4.34 7.04
CA ILE A 284 3.71 4.99 8.34
C ILE A 284 4.31 6.38 8.19
N PHE A 285 5.43 6.53 7.47
CA PHE A 285 6.07 7.82 7.23
C PHE A 285 5.15 8.79 6.46
N GLY A 286 4.41 8.31 5.45
CA GLY A 286 3.43 9.13 4.73
C GLY A 286 2.34 9.66 5.66
N VAL A 287 1.72 8.79 6.47
CA VAL A 287 0.68 9.21 7.44
C VAL A 287 1.28 10.11 8.53
N PHE A 288 2.50 9.83 8.98
CA PHE A 288 3.23 10.65 9.92
C PHE A 288 3.41 12.09 9.41
N TYR A 289 3.86 12.27 8.17
CA TYR A 289 4.03 13.60 7.59
C TYR A 289 2.71 14.30 7.28
N ILE A 290 1.64 13.56 6.97
CA ILE A 290 0.28 14.12 6.92
C ILE A 290 -0.11 14.68 8.29
N PHE A 291 0.09 13.92 9.37
CA PHE A 291 -0.24 14.37 10.73
C PHE A 291 0.61 15.57 11.15
N LEU A 292 1.89 15.58 10.77
CA LEU A 292 2.79 16.71 11.01
C LEU A 292 2.31 17.98 10.30
N PHE A 293 1.89 17.86 9.03
CA PHE A 293 1.32 18.97 8.27
C PHE A 293 0.06 19.51 8.96
N LEU A 294 -0.90 18.63 9.28
CA LEU A 294 -2.17 19.02 9.90
C LEU A 294 -1.99 19.62 11.30
N LYS A 295 -0.92 19.23 12.02
CA LYS A 295 -0.60 19.78 13.34
C LYS A 295 -0.12 21.23 13.26
N HIS A 296 0.77 21.53 12.31
CA HIS A 296 1.47 22.82 12.25
C HIS A 296 0.83 23.82 11.29
N PHE A 297 0.15 23.35 10.24
CA PHE A 297 -0.50 24.19 9.25
C PHE A 297 -2.02 24.12 9.40
N LYS A 298 -2.63 25.24 9.80
CA LYS A 298 -4.08 25.41 9.88
C LYS A 298 -4.54 26.39 8.79
N LEU A 299 -4.75 25.88 7.59
CA LEU A 299 -5.19 26.66 6.45
C LEU A 299 -6.72 26.74 6.41
N LYS A 300 -7.28 27.90 6.07
CA LYS A 300 -8.74 28.08 5.96
C LYS A 300 -9.32 27.45 4.69
N SER A 301 -8.58 27.49 3.58
CA SER A 301 -9.03 26.95 2.29
C SER A 301 -8.74 25.46 2.17
N LYS A 302 -9.78 24.67 1.86
CA LYS A 302 -9.65 23.22 1.64
C LYS A 302 -8.81 22.90 0.40
N LEU A 303 -9.00 23.64 -0.68
CA LEU A 303 -8.24 23.48 -1.93
C LEU A 303 -6.76 23.77 -1.69
N LEU A 304 -6.46 24.87 -0.98
CA LEU A 304 -5.08 25.21 -0.64
C LEU A 304 -4.44 24.15 0.28
N THR A 305 -5.20 23.63 1.24
CA THR A 305 -4.75 22.52 2.11
C THR A 305 -4.40 21.30 1.29
N LEU A 306 -5.24 20.92 0.31
CA LEU A 306 -5.01 19.77 -0.55
C LEU A 306 -3.74 19.94 -1.41
N VAL A 307 -3.58 21.09 -2.05
CA VAL A 307 -2.41 21.39 -2.90
C VAL A 307 -1.12 21.39 -2.07
N LEU A 308 -1.10 22.14 -0.96
CA LEU A 308 0.07 22.23 -0.09
C LEU A 308 0.41 20.90 0.59
N LEU A 309 -0.59 20.07 0.91
CA LEU A 309 -0.35 18.76 1.48
C LEU A 309 0.39 17.84 0.50
N ASN A 310 0.05 17.85 -0.79
CA ASN A 310 0.75 17.04 -1.79
C ASN A 310 2.20 17.50 -1.96
N ILE A 311 2.43 18.81 -2.03
CA ILE A 311 3.79 19.40 -2.09
C ILE A 311 4.58 19.04 -0.82
N TRP A 312 3.95 19.16 0.35
CA TRP A 312 4.57 18.84 1.63
C TRP A 312 4.99 17.38 1.73
N ILE A 313 4.08 16.44 1.42
CA ILE A 313 4.38 15.00 1.47
C ILE A 313 5.52 14.68 0.53
N TYR A 314 5.53 15.24 -0.68
CA TYR A 314 6.61 15.08 -1.63
C TYR A 314 7.96 15.50 -1.05
N ILE A 315 8.07 16.77 -0.60
CA ILE A 315 9.31 17.32 -0.03
C ILE A 315 9.81 16.48 1.15
N MET A 316 8.91 16.04 2.03
CA MET A 316 9.28 15.28 3.24
C MET A 316 9.60 13.81 2.97
N MET A 317 9.02 13.21 1.93
CA MET A 317 9.19 11.79 1.62
C MET A 317 10.39 11.53 0.71
N ILE A 318 10.85 12.47 -0.11
CA ILE A 318 12.00 12.26 -1.03
C ILE A 318 13.23 11.73 -0.30
N PRO A 319 13.71 12.33 0.81
CA PRO A 319 14.89 11.79 1.50
C PRO A 319 14.67 10.35 1.98
N ILE A 320 13.48 10.03 2.48
CA ILE A 320 13.13 8.67 2.92
C ILE A 320 13.06 7.70 1.74
N ALA A 321 12.50 8.14 0.60
CA ALA A 321 12.45 7.34 -0.62
C ALA A 321 13.85 7.00 -1.11
N HIS A 322 14.74 7.99 -1.13
CA HIS A 322 16.09 7.82 -1.64
C HIS A 322 17.02 7.00 -0.75
N PHE A 323 16.72 6.94 0.55
CA PHE A 323 17.37 5.98 1.45
C PHE A 323 17.24 4.54 0.94
N VAL A 324 16.14 4.22 0.25
CA VAL A 324 15.84 2.88 -0.28
C VAL A 324 16.15 2.79 -1.77
N PHE A 325 15.81 3.82 -2.55
CA PHE A 325 15.93 3.86 -4.01
C PHE A 325 16.95 4.91 -4.45
N SER A 326 18.03 4.53 -5.11
CA SER A 326 19.12 5.45 -5.47
C SER A 326 18.78 6.42 -6.60
N ASP A 327 17.81 6.08 -7.44
CA ASP A 327 17.62 6.75 -8.72
C ASP A 327 16.64 7.90 -8.55
N PHE A 328 17.07 9.11 -8.90
CA PHE A 328 16.24 10.31 -8.94
C PHE A 328 16.10 10.81 -10.38
N TYR A 329 14.86 11.08 -10.78
CA TYR A 329 14.57 11.59 -12.11
C TYR A 329 14.15 13.06 -12.04
N THR A 330 14.58 13.91 -12.98
CA THR A 330 14.17 15.33 -12.99
C THR A 330 12.66 15.53 -12.98
N LEU A 331 11.94 14.64 -13.68
CA LEU A 331 10.50 14.70 -13.79
C LEU A 331 9.78 14.37 -12.47
N GLU A 332 10.47 13.73 -11.52
CA GLU A 332 9.96 13.48 -10.17
C GLU A 332 9.66 14.78 -9.41
N LEU A 333 10.30 15.91 -9.75
CA LEU A 333 9.94 17.25 -9.24
C LEU A 333 8.48 17.62 -9.51
N LEU A 334 7.90 17.09 -10.59
CA LEU A 334 6.50 17.31 -10.97
C LEU A 334 5.56 16.28 -10.34
N SER A 335 6.07 15.35 -9.51
CA SER A 335 5.26 14.33 -8.82
C SER A 335 4.07 14.91 -8.05
N PRO A 336 4.15 16.07 -7.34
CA PRO A 336 2.97 16.68 -6.72
C PRO A 336 1.84 17.00 -7.70
N LEU A 337 2.18 17.46 -8.91
CA LEU A 337 1.21 17.79 -9.95
C LEU A 337 0.60 16.51 -10.53
N PHE A 338 1.42 15.51 -10.83
CA PHE A 338 0.92 14.20 -11.26
C PHE A 338 0.04 13.55 -10.19
N SER A 339 0.36 13.71 -8.91
CA SER A 339 -0.44 13.21 -7.79
C SER A 339 -1.81 13.87 -7.70
N LEU A 340 -1.86 15.19 -7.86
CA LEU A 340 -3.13 15.93 -7.93
C LEU A 340 -3.95 15.50 -9.16
N GLY A 341 -3.31 15.34 -10.31
CA GLY A 341 -3.94 14.82 -11.53
C GLY A 341 -4.50 13.40 -11.34
N PHE A 342 -3.72 12.52 -10.68
CA PHE A 342 -4.12 11.15 -10.40
C PHE A 342 -5.39 11.05 -9.55
N ASN A 343 -5.59 12.00 -8.62
CA ASN A 343 -6.80 12.08 -7.80
C ASN A 343 -8.10 12.24 -8.60
N ILE A 344 -8.00 12.86 -9.78
CA ILE A 344 -9.13 13.05 -10.71
C ILE A 344 -9.14 11.93 -11.74
N PHE A 345 -7.97 11.61 -12.30
CA PHE A 345 -7.79 10.59 -13.32
C PHE A 345 -8.30 9.22 -12.87
N TYR A 346 -7.96 8.75 -11.66
CA TYR A 346 -8.32 7.41 -11.21
C TYR A 346 -9.84 7.17 -11.14
N PRO A 347 -10.65 7.98 -10.42
CA PRO A 347 -12.10 7.79 -10.40
C PRO A 347 -12.75 8.02 -11.78
N LEU A 348 -12.27 8.99 -12.55
CA LEU A 348 -12.81 9.29 -13.88
C LEU A 348 -12.55 8.14 -14.86
N SER A 349 -11.33 7.62 -14.90
CA SER A 349 -10.98 6.46 -15.73
C SER A 349 -11.80 5.23 -15.35
N MET A 350 -12.07 5.01 -14.06
CA MET A 350 -12.93 3.92 -13.61
C MET A 350 -14.36 4.07 -14.14
N ILE A 351 -14.93 5.28 -14.15
CA ILE A 351 -16.25 5.56 -14.73
C ILE A 351 -16.24 5.27 -16.24
N PHE A 352 -15.21 5.72 -16.97
CA PHE A 352 -15.11 5.45 -18.41
C PHE A 352 -15.04 3.96 -18.74
N HIS A 353 -14.35 3.16 -17.92
CA HIS A 353 -14.31 1.71 -18.08
C HIS A 353 -15.67 1.04 -17.83
N ILE A 354 -16.47 1.56 -16.90
CA ILE A 354 -17.84 1.08 -16.66
C ILE A 354 -18.74 1.41 -17.86
N CYS A 355 -18.52 2.56 -18.50
CA CYS A 355 -19.24 3.01 -19.69
C CYS A 355 -18.73 2.43 -21.03
N ASN A 356 -17.83 1.43 -21.01
CA ASN A 356 -17.21 0.83 -22.21
C ASN A 356 -16.40 1.82 -23.09
N ILE A 357 -15.92 2.91 -22.52
CA ILE A 357 -15.14 3.95 -23.22
C ILE A 357 -13.79 4.20 -22.52
N GLY A 358 -13.21 3.17 -21.90
CA GLY A 358 -11.99 3.24 -21.11
C GLY A 358 -10.76 3.80 -21.84
N GLY A 359 -10.69 3.62 -23.16
CA GLY A 359 -9.56 4.07 -23.99
C GLY A 359 -9.46 5.59 -24.24
N ILE A 360 -10.43 6.39 -23.79
CA ILE A 360 -10.44 7.87 -24.02
C ILE A 360 -9.16 8.55 -23.49
N LEU A 361 -8.58 8.03 -22.40
CA LEU A 361 -7.42 8.63 -21.74
C LEU A 361 -6.08 7.98 -22.17
N ASP A 362 -6.09 7.06 -23.13
CA ASP A 362 -4.89 6.32 -23.55
C ASP A 362 -3.84 7.26 -24.15
N THR A 363 -4.25 8.18 -25.01
CA THR A 363 -3.35 9.16 -25.66
C THR A 363 -2.64 10.04 -24.63
N LEU A 364 -3.36 10.46 -23.59
CA LEU A 364 -2.80 11.26 -22.49
C LEU A 364 -1.73 10.47 -21.72
N LEU A 365 -1.98 9.19 -21.41
CA LEU A 365 -1.01 8.33 -20.75
C LEU A 365 0.22 8.07 -21.61
N GLU A 366 0.04 7.83 -22.91
CA GLU A 366 1.12 7.59 -23.85
C GLU A 366 2.07 8.79 -23.97
N ILE A 367 1.52 10.00 -24.01
CA ILE A 367 2.33 11.24 -23.98
C ILE A 367 3.13 11.33 -22.68
N ILE A 368 2.48 11.08 -21.53
CA ILE A 368 3.13 11.17 -20.22
C ILE A 368 4.28 10.15 -20.08
N PHE A 369 4.10 8.92 -20.57
CA PHE A 369 5.13 7.87 -20.47
C PHE A 369 6.38 8.13 -21.31
N VAL A 370 6.31 8.99 -22.33
CA VAL A 370 7.43 9.29 -23.24
C VAL A 370 8.18 10.56 -22.84
N LEU A 371 7.73 11.27 -21.79
CA LEU A 371 8.39 12.49 -21.32
C LEU A 371 9.88 12.27 -21.01
N PRO A 372 10.77 13.13 -21.54
CA PRO A 372 12.20 13.01 -21.31
C PRO A 372 12.55 13.33 -19.85
N SER A 373 13.55 12.64 -19.31
CA SER A 373 14.07 12.88 -17.96
C SER A 373 15.55 12.52 -17.90
N SER A 374 16.32 13.26 -17.12
CA SER A 374 17.69 12.87 -16.76
C SER A 374 17.68 12.14 -15.43
N ILE A 375 18.66 11.24 -15.27
CA ILE A 375 18.82 10.38 -14.09
C ILE A 375 20.00 10.89 -13.30
N TYR A 376 19.78 11.10 -12.00
CA TYR A 376 20.81 11.34 -11.01
C TYR A 376 20.84 10.16 -10.05
N VAL A 377 22.03 9.69 -9.71
CA VAL A 377 22.22 8.59 -8.75
C VAL A 377 22.66 9.20 -7.44
N VAL A 378 21.91 8.93 -6.38
CA VAL A 378 22.21 9.43 -5.05
C VAL A 378 22.94 8.36 -4.25
N ASP A 379 24.02 8.76 -3.58
CA ASP A 379 24.81 7.88 -2.73
C ASP A 379 23.99 7.35 -1.56
N LYS A 380 24.20 6.05 -1.27
CA LYS A 380 23.49 5.37 -0.20
C LYS A 380 24.22 5.56 1.12
N PHE A 381 23.47 6.06 2.10
CA PHE A 381 23.78 6.09 3.53
C PHE A 381 24.77 7.18 3.97
N ASN A 382 24.22 8.17 4.69
CA ASN A 382 24.96 9.24 5.36
C ASN A 382 24.29 9.52 6.72
N ILE A 383 25.03 10.04 7.70
CA ILE A 383 24.55 10.52 9.02
C ILE A 383 23.32 11.43 8.86
N PHE A 384 23.22 12.12 7.72
CA PHE A 384 22.05 12.88 7.30
C PHE A 384 20.72 12.17 7.55
N TYR A 385 20.56 10.88 7.18
CA TYR A 385 19.27 10.19 7.31
C TYR A 385 18.87 9.94 8.77
N LEU A 386 19.84 9.66 9.65
CA LEU A 386 19.59 9.48 11.07
C LEU A 386 19.14 10.79 11.71
N LEU A 387 19.83 11.89 11.39
CA LEU A 387 19.44 13.23 11.80
C LEU A 387 18.06 13.60 11.25
N TYR A 388 17.77 13.25 9.99
CA TYR A 388 16.48 13.52 9.37
C TYR A 388 15.33 12.85 10.13
N VAL A 389 15.46 11.57 10.47
CA VAL A 389 14.46 10.84 11.28
C VAL A 389 14.34 11.44 12.69
N LEU A 390 15.46 11.80 13.32
CA LEU A 390 15.46 12.45 14.64
C LEU A 390 14.68 13.78 14.62
N PHE A 391 14.97 14.65 13.66
CA PHE A 391 14.26 15.92 13.51
C PHE A 391 12.79 15.74 13.12
N SER A 392 12.47 14.70 12.34
CA SER A 392 11.08 14.31 12.09
C SER A 392 10.35 14.01 13.40
N LEU A 393 10.92 13.23 14.32
CA LEU A 393 10.29 12.97 15.62
C LEU A 393 10.24 14.21 16.52
N LEU A 394 11.31 15.01 16.58
CA LEU A 394 11.34 16.25 17.37
C LEU A 394 10.34 17.30 16.87
N SER A 395 10.05 17.31 15.56
CA SER A 395 9.07 18.23 14.95
C SER A 395 7.64 17.99 15.46
N ILE A 396 7.37 16.85 16.10
CA ILE A 396 6.12 16.64 16.84
C ILE A 396 6.01 17.69 17.93
N PHE A 397 7.07 17.96 18.70
CA PHE A 397 7.01 18.82 19.88
C PHE A 397 7.43 20.26 19.59
N TYR A 398 8.44 20.45 18.73
CA TYR A 398 9.08 21.74 18.53
C TYR A 398 8.91 22.27 17.11
N LYS A 399 8.41 23.50 16.97
CA LYS A 399 8.26 24.16 15.67
C LYS A 399 9.60 24.47 15.01
N LEU A 400 10.65 24.76 15.80
CA LEU A 400 12.00 24.97 15.29
C LEU A 400 12.55 23.70 14.61
N ALA A 401 12.31 22.52 15.20
CA ALA A 401 12.69 21.24 14.59
C ALA A 401 11.98 21.00 13.25
N LEU A 402 10.73 21.47 13.09
CA LEU A 402 10.05 21.42 11.79
C LEU A 402 10.72 22.30 10.73
N TYR A 403 11.13 23.52 11.09
CA TYR A 403 11.82 24.40 10.15
C TYR A 403 13.19 23.83 9.75
N LEU A 404 13.93 23.25 10.70
CA LEU A 404 15.18 22.54 10.41
C LEU A 404 14.96 21.33 9.50
N LEU A 405 13.91 20.53 9.77
CA LEU A 405 13.56 19.40 8.92
C LEU A 405 13.26 19.83 7.48
N LEU A 406 12.50 20.92 7.31
CA LEU A 406 12.19 21.47 6.00
C LEU A 406 13.46 21.98 5.30
N ALA A 407 14.33 22.69 6.01
CA ALA A 407 15.62 23.12 5.48
C ALA A 407 16.49 21.93 5.05
N MET A 408 16.55 20.85 5.85
CA MET A 408 17.25 19.61 5.50
C MET A 408 16.68 18.97 4.24
N SER A 409 15.35 18.90 4.10
CA SER A 409 14.73 18.33 2.89
C SER A 409 15.00 19.17 1.64
N MET A 410 14.96 20.50 1.74
CA MET A 410 15.24 21.39 0.62
C MET A 410 16.72 21.32 0.22
N TYR A 411 17.62 21.34 1.20
CA TYR A 411 19.05 21.14 0.97
C TYR A 411 19.30 19.80 0.26
N TYR A 412 18.65 18.72 0.71
CA TYR A 412 18.78 17.42 0.08
C TYR A 412 18.36 17.44 -1.39
N ILE A 413 17.19 17.98 -1.71
CA ILE A 413 16.70 18.08 -3.10
C ILE A 413 17.70 18.87 -3.96
N ILE A 414 18.24 19.98 -3.46
CA ILE A 414 19.22 20.79 -4.19
C ILE A 414 20.53 20.01 -4.39
N SER A 415 21.01 19.33 -3.36
CA SER A 415 22.26 18.54 -3.40
C SER A 415 22.23 17.37 -4.37
N VAL A 416 21.05 16.92 -4.81
CA VAL A 416 20.93 15.86 -5.83
C VAL A 416 21.30 16.37 -7.24
N PHE A 417 21.24 17.69 -7.47
CA PHE A 417 21.53 18.30 -8.77
C PHE A 417 22.94 18.89 -8.89
N VAL A 418 23.68 18.92 -7.80
CA VAL A 418 25.07 19.43 -7.71
C VAL A 418 25.99 18.24 -7.59
#